data_AF-A0A7G2SDB5-F1
#
_entry.id   AF-A0A7G2SDB5-F1
#
_cell.length_a   1.000
_cell.length_b   1.000
_cell.length_c   1.000
_cell.angle_alpha   90.00
_cell.angle_beta   90.00
_cell.angle_gamma   90.00
#
_symmetry.space_group_name_H-M   'P 1'
#
loop_
_entity.id
_entity.type
_entity.pdbx_description
1 polymer ?
#
loop_
_entity_poly.entity_id
_entity_poly.type
_entity_poly.pdbx_seq_one_letter_code
_entity_poly.pdbx_strand_id
1 'polypeptide(L)'
;MQQIRNANNSTGADVTNYLYVTANQTQSIAQASVKYLIELTSQATQNSLYFLPLSVGGVNTDNIPRYIRLGFAVMDKDTTANPTAGIIKFYDDTGKLDTYPMGFYHYKIYEQTSSSNLDPANATQIEEGIAYVRDYDGNMEEVTPDFNEYNPTVNQYVYP
;
A
#
# COMPACT_ATOMS: atom_id res chain seq x y z
N MET A 1 -3.32 6.68 -8.14
CA MET A 1 -2.39 5.64 -7.66
C MET A 1 -2.00 5.99 -6.23
N GLN A 2 -2.18 5.06 -5.29
CA GLN A 2 -1.82 5.28 -3.88
C GLN A 2 -0.35 4.95 -3.63
N GLN A 3 0.31 5.66 -2.72
CA GLN A 3 1.66 5.33 -2.29
C GLN A 3 1.62 4.73 -0.89
N ILE A 4 2.24 3.58 -0.72
CA ILE A 4 2.42 2.92 0.57
C ILE A 4 3.91 2.94 0.88
N ARG A 5 4.27 3.56 2.00
CA ARG A 5 5.64 3.57 2.49
C ARG A 5 5.86 2.36 3.36
N ASN A 6 6.94 1.65 3.10
CA ASN A 6 7.43 0.61 3.97
C ASN A 6 7.96 1.21 5.28
N ALA A 7 8.21 0.37 6.28
CA ALA A 7 8.87 0.79 7.50
C ALA A 7 10.33 1.18 7.24
N ASN A 8 10.88 2.05 8.08
CA ASN A 8 12.30 2.35 8.04
C ASN A 8 13.09 1.21 8.70
N ASN A 9 13.66 0.33 7.89
CA ASN A 9 14.50 -0.77 8.37
C ASN A 9 15.88 -0.31 8.86
N SER A 10 16.34 0.89 8.50
CA SER A 10 17.62 1.44 8.95
C SER A 10 17.53 2.06 10.35
N THR A 11 16.39 2.67 10.69
CA THR A 11 16.14 3.27 12.01
C THR A 11 15.21 2.45 12.90
N GLY A 12 14.63 1.35 12.40
CA GLY A 12 13.63 0.56 13.11
C GLY A 12 12.34 1.33 13.39
N ALA A 13 11.94 2.22 12.47
CA ALA A 13 10.79 3.10 12.68
C ALA A 13 9.58 2.65 11.86
N ASP A 14 8.45 2.47 12.55
CA ASP A 14 7.17 2.12 11.95
C ASP A 14 6.55 3.30 11.19
N VAL A 15 5.68 2.97 10.23
CA VAL A 15 5.08 3.97 9.34
C VAL A 15 3.59 3.77 9.20
N THR A 16 2.83 4.80 9.59
CA THR A 16 1.40 4.85 9.32
C THR A 16 1.13 5.29 7.90
N ASN A 17 0.33 4.51 7.20
CA ASN A 17 -0.16 4.74 5.85
C ASN A 17 -1.69 4.87 5.85
N TYR A 18 -2.23 5.42 4.76
CA TYR A 18 -3.67 5.65 4.62
C TYR A 18 -4.16 5.22 3.25
N LEU A 19 -5.28 4.50 3.24
CA LEU A 19 -6.14 4.34 2.06
C LEU A 19 -7.40 5.17 2.25
N TYR A 20 -8.02 5.56 1.14
CA TYR A 20 -9.23 6.38 1.15
C TYR A 20 -10.32 5.60 0.43
N VAL A 21 -11.51 5.58 1.04
CA VAL A 21 -12.72 4.98 0.47
C VAL A 21 -13.72 6.08 0.20
N THR A 22 -14.39 6.04 -0.94
CA THR A 22 -15.48 7.00 -1.21
C THR A 22 -16.69 6.67 -0.34
N ALA A 23 -17.12 7.61 0.52
CA ALA A 23 -17.79 7.28 1.78
C ALA A 23 -19.24 6.76 1.69
N ASN A 24 -20.00 7.11 0.65
CA ASN A 24 -21.47 6.98 0.71
C ASN A 24 -22.15 6.25 -0.47
N GLN A 25 -21.57 6.27 -1.67
CA GLN A 25 -22.24 5.67 -2.83
C GLN A 25 -21.93 4.18 -2.98
N THR A 26 -20.87 3.70 -2.34
CA THR A 26 -20.37 2.34 -2.48
C THR A 26 -20.62 1.46 -1.25
N GLN A 27 -21.09 2.02 -0.14
CA GLN A 27 -21.35 1.26 1.09
C GLN A 27 -22.77 0.67 1.09
N SER A 28 -22.89 -0.62 1.43
CA SER A 28 -24.18 -1.27 1.64
C SER A 28 -24.51 -1.47 3.12
N ILE A 29 -23.51 -1.40 4.01
CA ILE A 29 -23.67 -1.53 5.46
C ILE A 29 -23.71 -0.13 6.11
N ALA A 30 -24.59 0.04 7.12
CA ALA A 30 -24.67 1.28 7.89
C ALA A 30 -23.34 1.61 8.60
N GLN A 31 -22.88 2.86 8.50
CA GLN A 31 -21.55 3.29 8.98
C GLN A 31 -21.27 3.01 10.47
N ALA A 32 -22.28 3.04 11.35
CA ALA A 32 -22.07 2.73 12.76
C ALA A 32 -21.68 1.26 13.01
N SER A 33 -22.05 0.37 12.10
CA SER A 33 -21.84 -1.08 12.19
C SER A 33 -20.81 -1.60 11.20
N VAL A 34 -20.38 -0.78 10.24
CA VAL A 34 -19.44 -1.18 9.20
C VAL A 34 -18.03 -1.35 9.77
N LYS A 35 -17.39 -2.44 9.39
CA LYS A 35 -15.96 -2.71 9.55
C LYS A 35 -15.36 -2.89 8.16
N TYR A 36 -14.04 -2.80 8.03
CA TYR A 36 -13.36 -2.91 6.74
C TYR A 36 -12.32 -4.01 6.74
N LEU A 37 -12.16 -4.66 5.59
CA LEU A 37 -11.03 -5.52 5.27
C LEU A 37 -10.27 -4.88 4.12
N ILE A 38 -8.94 -4.90 4.19
CA ILE A 38 -8.08 -4.46 3.10
C ILE A 38 -7.32 -5.68 2.60
N GLU A 39 -7.33 -5.86 1.28
CA GLU A 39 -6.49 -6.81 0.56
C GLU A 39 -5.46 -6.03 -0.26
N LEU A 40 -4.20 -6.47 -0.21
CA LEU A 40 -3.14 -6.04 -1.10
C LEU A 40 -2.56 -7.25 -1.83
N THR A 41 -2.78 -7.35 -3.13
CA THR A 41 -2.23 -8.42 -3.98
C THR A 41 -1.01 -7.91 -4.73
N SER A 42 0.14 -8.54 -4.52
CA SER A 42 1.38 -8.21 -5.23
C SER A 42 1.26 -8.54 -6.72
N GLN A 43 1.56 -7.59 -7.60
CA GLN A 43 1.60 -7.88 -9.05
C GLN A 43 2.82 -8.72 -9.44
N ALA A 44 3.89 -8.72 -8.63
CA ALA A 44 5.10 -9.49 -8.90
C ALA A 44 4.93 -10.96 -8.50
N THR A 45 4.32 -11.23 -7.34
CA THR A 45 4.30 -12.56 -6.72
C THR A 45 2.91 -13.19 -6.68
N GLN A 46 1.85 -12.41 -6.94
CA GLN A 46 0.45 -12.81 -6.83
C GLN A 46 0.00 -13.24 -5.43
N ASN A 47 0.83 -13.02 -4.41
CA ASN A 47 0.46 -13.23 -3.01
C ASN A 47 -0.39 -12.06 -2.50
N SER A 48 -1.43 -12.37 -1.72
CA SER A 48 -2.31 -11.39 -1.09
C SER A 48 -2.04 -11.25 0.41
N LEU A 49 -1.96 -10.00 0.86
CA LEU A 49 -2.00 -9.60 2.28
C LEU A 49 -3.42 -9.18 2.65
N TYR A 50 -3.95 -9.73 3.74
CA TYR A 50 -5.26 -9.36 4.29
C TYR A 50 -5.10 -8.76 5.67
N PHE A 51 -5.67 -7.58 5.91
CA PHE A 51 -5.57 -6.89 7.19
C PHE A 51 -6.75 -5.96 7.46
N LEU A 52 -6.97 -5.67 8.73
CA LEU A 52 -7.97 -4.71 9.19
C LEU A 52 -7.32 -3.34 9.34
N PRO A 53 -8.01 -2.21 9.13
CA PRO A 53 -7.43 -0.91 9.43
C PRO A 53 -7.24 -0.72 10.94
N LEU A 54 -6.11 -0.12 11.33
CA LEU A 54 -5.82 0.35 12.69
C LEU A 54 -6.79 1.47 13.12
N SER A 55 -7.18 2.31 12.16
CA SER A 55 -8.07 3.44 12.43
C SER A 55 -8.98 3.72 11.24
N VAL A 56 -10.21 4.13 11.53
CA VAL A 56 -11.17 4.61 10.53
C VAL A 56 -11.47 6.07 10.87
N GLY A 57 -10.91 6.99 10.08
CA GLY A 57 -11.14 8.43 10.19
C GLY A 57 -12.20 8.90 9.20
N GLY A 58 -12.88 10.00 9.53
CA GLY A 58 -13.98 10.50 8.70
C GLY A 58 -15.36 9.96 9.10
N VAL A 59 -15.56 9.64 10.37
CA VAL A 59 -16.91 9.42 10.92
C VAL A 59 -17.21 10.61 11.83
N ASN A 60 -17.46 11.78 11.22
CA ASN A 60 -17.94 12.95 11.97
C ASN A 60 -19.46 12.98 11.81
N THR A 61 -20.19 13.02 12.92
CA THR A 61 -21.67 12.96 12.94
C THR A 61 -22.34 14.16 12.28
N ASP A 62 -21.60 15.27 12.12
CA ASP A 62 -22.17 16.57 11.76
C ASP A 62 -21.85 17.00 10.32
N ASN A 63 -20.97 16.26 9.63
CA ASN A 63 -20.63 16.54 8.24
C ASN A 63 -20.13 15.25 7.59
N ILE A 64 -20.88 14.71 6.63
CA ILE A 64 -20.50 13.47 5.95
C ILE A 64 -19.26 13.77 5.11
N PRO A 65 -18.08 13.22 5.46
CA PRO A 65 -16.90 13.48 4.67
C PRO A 65 -17.02 12.74 3.34
N ARG A 66 -16.50 13.35 2.28
CA ARG A 66 -16.48 12.75 0.93
C ARG A 66 -15.72 11.41 0.89
N TYR A 67 -14.78 11.23 1.83
CA TYR A 67 -13.92 10.06 1.91
C TYR A 67 -13.80 9.57 3.35
N ILE A 68 -13.72 8.26 3.52
CA ILE A 68 -13.36 7.57 4.74
C ILE A 68 -11.87 7.23 4.65
N ARG A 69 -11.12 7.57 5.69
CA ARG A 69 -9.68 7.34 5.76
C ARG A 69 -9.40 6.08 6.56
N LEU A 70 -8.84 5.06 5.92
CA LEU A 70 -8.43 3.80 6.54
C LEU A 70 -6.92 3.85 6.83
N GLY A 71 -6.56 3.98 8.10
CA GLY A 71 -5.16 3.98 8.54
C GLY A 71 -4.67 2.58 8.91
N PHE A 72 -3.43 2.25 8.55
CA PHE A 72 -2.74 1.02 8.93
C PHE A 72 -1.24 1.29 9.11
N ALA A 73 -0.57 0.49 9.92
CA ALA A 73 0.85 0.59 10.19
C ALA A 73 1.62 -0.47 9.41
N VAL A 74 2.72 -0.07 8.79
CA VAL A 74 3.74 -0.96 8.26
C VAL A 74 4.90 -0.92 9.25
N MET A 75 5.20 -2.06 9.87
CA MET A 75 6.19 -2.14 10.94
C MET A 75 7.56 -2.54 10.42
N ASP A 76 8.57 -2.21 11.22
CA ASP A 76 9.94 -2.63 10.97
C ASP A 76 10.07 -4.18 10.91
N LYS A 77 11.15 -4.65 10.29
CA LYS A 77 11.41 -6.08 10.07
C LYS A 77 11.47 -6.91 11.37
N ASP A 78 11.84 -6.32 12.51
CA ASP A 78 12.07 -7.02 13.77
C ASP A 78 10.83 -7.05 14.69
N THR A 79 9.81 -6.22 14.45
CA THR A 79 8.55 -6.23 15.21
C THR A 79 7.62 -7.38 14.80
N THR A 80 6.70 -7.88 15.62
CA THR A 80 5.73 -8.91 15.14
C THR A 80 4.56 -8.28 14.37
N ALA A 81 4.22 -8.81 13.18
CA ALA A 81 3.04 -8.38 12.44
C ALA A 81 1.75 -8.79 13.17
N ASN A 82 0.72 -7.94 13.11
CA ASN A 82 -0.61 -8.24 13.64
C ASN A 82 -1.70 -7.71 12.68
N PRO A 83 -2.05 -8.48 11.63
CA PRO A 83 -2.98 -8.03 10.60
C PRO A 83 -4.38 -7.70 11.13
N THR A 84 -4.82 -8.36 12.20
CA THR A 84 -6.10 -8.05 12.86
C THR A 84 -6.12 -6.71 13.61
N ALA A 85 -4.94 -6.15 13.91
CA ALA A 85 -4.80 -4.82 14.50
C ALA A 85 -4.35 -3.75 13.48
N GLY A 86 -4.31 -4.10 12.19
CA GLY A 86 -3.83 -3.20 11.13
C GLY A 86 -2.35 -2.92 11.15
N ILE A 87 -1.59 -3.90 11.61
CA ILE A 87 -0.13 -3.90 11.71
C ILE A 87 0.37 -4.95 10.71
N ILE A 88 0.95 -4.50 9.60
CA ILE A 88 1.42 -5.38 8.51
C ILE A 88 2.91 -5.22 8.26
N LYS A 89 3.45 -6.10 7.41
CA LYS A 89 4.80 -6.01 6.87
C LYS A 89 4.82 -6.41 5.41
N PHE A 90 5.77 -5.84 4.68
CA PHE A 90 6.15 -6.30 3.34
C PHE A 90 7.37 -7.24 3.39
N TYR A 91 8.21 -7.13 4.40
CA TYR A 91 9.31 -8.07 4.66
C TYR A 91 8.88 -9.09 5.72
N ASP A 92 9.06 -10.37 5.47
CA ASP A 92 8.79 -11.38 6.51
C ASP A 92 9.87 -11.39 7.61
N ASP A 93 9.54 -12.02 8.73
CA ASP A 93 10.41 -12.27 9.89
C ASP A 93 11.65 -13.12 9.57
N THR A 94 11.67 -13.78 8.40
CA THR A 94 12.83 -14.50 7.87
C THR A 94 13.67 -13.70 6.88
N GLY A 95 13.29 -12.45 6.58
CA GLY A 95 13.98 -11.59 5.62
C GLY A 95 13.90 -12.05 4.16
N LYS A 96 12.94 -12.90 3.78
CA LYS A 96 12.75 -13.22 2.36
C LYS A 96 12.02 -12.07 1.68
N LEU A 97 12.75 -11.44 0.77
CA LEU A 97 12.27 -10.37 -0.13
C LEU A 97 11.10 -10.80 -1.03
N ASP A 98 10.85 -12.10 -1.14
CA ASP A 98 10.06 -12.65 -2.24
C ASP A 98 8.58 -12.86 -1.93
N THR A 99 8.16 -12.78 -0.66
CA THR A 99 6.74 -13.05 -0.34
C THR A 99 5.87 -11.85 -0.70
N TYR A 100 6.25 -10.64 -0.25
CA TYR A 100 5.54 -9.38 -0.48
C TYR A 100 6.52 -8.24 -0.85
N PRO A 101 7.15 -8.31 -2.04
CA PRO A 101 8.19 -7.37 -2.45
C PRO A 101 7.65 -5.95 -2.64
N MET A 102 8.54 -4.95 -2.58
CA MET A 102 8.23 -3.60 -3.06
C MET A 102 7.78 -3.62 -4.53
N GLY A 103 6.89 -2.70 -4.90
CA GLY A 103 6.38 -2.61 -6.26
C GLY A 103 4.87 -2.33 -6.33
N PHE A 104 4.26 -2.73 -7.43
CA PHE A 104 2.84 -2.50 -7.67
C PHE A 104 1.97 -3.56 -6.98
N TYR A 105 0.92 -3.08 -6.33
CA TYR A 105 -0.11 -3.89 -5.69
C TYR A 105 -1.48 -3.50 -6.23
N HIS A 106 -2.33 -4.49 -6.45
CA HIS A 106 -3.77 -4.26 -6.54
C HIS A 106 -4.30 -4.19 -5.11
N TYR A 107 -5.04 -3.13 -4.77
CA TYR A 107 -5.75 -3.08 -3.50
C TYR A 107 -7.23 -3.30 -3.71
N LYS A 108 -7.86 -4.03 -2.79
CA LYS A 108 -9.31 -4.13 -2.67
C LYS A 108 -9.71 -3.80 -1.25
N ILE A 109 -10.84 -3.12 -1.12
CA ILE A 109 -11.42 -2.75 0.17
C ILE A 109 -12.79 -3.35 0.23
N TYR A 110 -13.06 -4.04 1.33
CA TYR A 110 -14.33 -4.70 1.58
C TYR A 110 -14.98 -4.12 2.82
N GLU A 111 -16.30 -4.03 2.81
CA GLU A 111 -17.10 -3.85 4.01
C GLU A 111 -17.46 -5.21 4.62
N GLN A 112 -17.48 -5.26 5.95
CA GLN A 112 -17.82 -6.43 6.73
C GLN A 112 -18.48 -6.05 8.05
N THR A 113 -19.14 -7.01 8.69
CA THR A 113 -19.79 -6.84 9.99
C THR A 113 -18.90 -7.26 11.17
N SER A 114 -17.82 -8.00 10.89
CA SER A 114 -16.87 -8.47 11.89
C SER A 114 -15.61 -7.60 11.91
N SER A 115 -15.09 -7.34 13.11
CA SER A 115 -13.81 -6.63 13.32
C SER A 115 -12.64 -7.60 13.56
N SER A 116 -12.81 -8.88 13.26
CA SER A 116 -11.76 -9.90 13.40
C SER A 116 -11.65 -10.83 12.19
N ASN A 117 -12.55 -10.68 11.21
CA ASN A 117 -12.56 -11.52 10.03
C ASN A 117 -11.57 -10.99 8.98
N LEU A 118 -10.61 -11.84 8.63
CA LEU A 118 -9.65 -11.59 7.55
C LEU A 118 -10.01 -12.31 6.24
N ASP A 119 -11.11 -13.05 6.23
CA ASP A 119 -11.59 -13.77 5.05
C ASP A 119 -12.53 -12.90 4.21
N PRO A 120 -12.17 -12.57 2.96
CA PRO A 120 -13.02 -11.78 2.07
C PRO A 120 -14.31 -12.50 1.66
N ALA A 121 -14.42 -13.82 1.82
CA ALA A 121 -15.62 -14.59 1.44
C ALA A 121 -16.89 -14.14 2.17
N ASN A 122 -16.75 -13.50 3.34
CA ASN A 122 -17.85 -12.99 4.15
C ASN A 122 -17.96 -11.46 4.10
N ALA A 123 -17.35 -10.82 3.10
CA ALA A 123 -17.28 -9.37 2.97
C ALA A 123 -17.75 -8.92 1.59
N THR A 124 -18.22 -7.67 1.49
CA THR A 124 -18.67 -7.07 0.22
C THR A 124 -17.59 -6.13 -0.29
N GLN A 125 -17.09 -6.32 -1.52
CA GLN A 125 -16.11 -5.40 -2.11
C GLN A 125 -16.76 -4.05 -2.42
N ILE A 126 -16.12 -2.96 -1.99
CA ILE A 126 -16.64 -1.59 -2.18
C ILE A 126 -15.68 -0.69 -2.96
N GLU A 127 -14.39 -1.03 -3.02
CA GLU A 127 -13.40 -0.26 -3.78
C GLU A 127 -12.24 -1.14 -4.23
N GLU A 128 -11.64 -0.77 -5.37
CA GLU A 128 -10.39 -1.36 -5.84
C GLU A 128 -9.51 -0.33 -6.55
N GLY A 129 -8.21 -0.61 -6.64
CA GLY A 129 -7.28 0.23 -7.37
C GLY A 129 -5.85 -0.27 -7.30
N ILE A 130 -4.90 0.63 -7.61
CA ILE A 130 -3.46 0.32 -7.62
C ILE A 130 -2.73 1.15 -6.57
N ALA A 131 -1.91 0.47 -5.79
CA ALA A 131 -0.94 1.05 -4.86
C ALA A 131 0.49 0.73 -5.32
N TYR A 132 1.42 1.63 -5.01
CA TYR A 132 2.86 1.41 -5.17
C TYR A 132 3.51 1.39 -3.79
N VAL A 133 4.06 0.23 -3.42
CA VAL A 133 4.81 0.00 -2.19
C VAL A 133 6.27 0.35 -2.44
N ARG A 134 6.80 1.28 -1.67
CA ARG A 134 8.19 1.76 -1.79
C ARG A 134 8.88 1.78 -0.43
N ASP A 135 10.20 1.77 -0.46
CA ASP A 135 11.01 1.93 0.74
C ASP A 135 10.71 3.27 1.47
N TYR A 136 10.90 3.28 2.78
CA TYR A 136 10.76 4.48 3.60
C TYR A 136 11.74 5.58 3.15
N ASP A 137 13.01 5.18 3.04
CA ASP A 137 14.14 6.05 2.67
C ASP A 137 14.23 6.30 1.16
N GLY A 138 13.22 5.86 0.39
CA GLY A 138 13.20 5.95 -1.06
C GLY A 138 13.30 7.39 -1.57
N ASN A 139 14.53 7.85 -1.78
CA ASN A 139 14.86 8.68 -2.93
C ASN A 139 14.41 7.89 -4.14
N MET A 140 13.33 8.33 -4.81
CA MET A 140 13.21 7.99 -6.22
C MET A 140 14.33 8.77 -6.90
N GLU A 141 15.53 8.19 -6.95
CA GLU A 141 16.52 8.66 -7.89
C GLU A 141 16.02 8.18 -9.25
N GLU A 142 15.65 9.13 -10.09
CA GLU A 142 15.56 8.87 -11.51
C GLU A 142 16.92 8.26 -11.87
N VAL A 143 16.93 6.98 -12.26
CA VAL A 143 18.08 6.45 -12.98
C VAL A 143 18.05 7.24 -14.27
N THR A 144 18.72 8.38 -14.31
CA THR A 144 19.05 9.05 -15.55
C THR A 144 19.70 7.94 -16.37
N PRO A 145 19.07 7.47 -17.46
CA PRO A 145 19.86 6.70 -18.40
C PRO A 145 21.03 7.63 -18.72
N ASP A 146 22.24 7.09 -18.75
CA ASP A 146 23.33 7.74 -19.46
C ASP A 146 22.86 7.89 -20.91
N PHE A 147 22.02 8.88 -21.18
CA PHE A 147 21.68 9.31 -22.50
C PHE A 147 22.92 10.07 -22.95
N ASN A 148 23.91 9.29 -23.38
CA ASN A 148 24.96 9.79 -24.24
C ASN A 148 24.26 10.18 -25.54
N GLU A 149 23.78 11.43 -25.57
CA GLU A 149 23.44 12.09 -26.82
C GLU A 149 24.67 11.92 -27.71
N TYR A 150 24.49 11.19 -28.81
CA TYR A 150 25.55 10.89 -29.75
C TYR A 150 26.02 12.21 -30.33
N ASN A 151 27.06 12.80 -29.74
CA ASN A 151 27.58 14.10 -30.15
C ASN A 151 28.38 13.88 -31.46
N PRO A 152 27.84 14.23 -32.63
CA PRO A 152 28.49 13.94 -33.89
C PRO A 152 29.40 15.13 -34.20
N THR A 153 30.58 15.16 -33.58
CA THR A 153 31.76 15.99 -33.94
C THR A 153 32.76 15.83 -32.79
N VAL A 154 34.01 15.42 -33.01
CA VAL A 154 35.07 16.24 -33.62
C VAL A 154 36.13 15.34 -34.31
N ASN A 155 36.46 15.70 -35.55
CA ASN A 155 37.60 15.27 -36.39
C ASN A 155 37.65 13.82 -36.90
N GLN A 156 36.86 13.52 -37.92
CA GLN A 156 37.23 12.50 -38.90
C GLN A 156 38.23 13.11 -39.90
N TYR A 157 39.46 12.60 -39.91
CA TYR A 157 40.41 12.91 -40.99
C TYR A 157 40.04 12.09 -42.23
N VAL A 158 39.70 12.78 -43.31
CA VAL A 158 39.64 12.18 -44.65
C VAL A 158 41.04 12.33 -45.26
N TYR A 159 41.72 11.23 -45.54
CA TYR A 159 42.87 11.23 -46.44
C TYR A 159 42.36 11.04 -47.88
N PRO A 160 42.98 11.70 -48.88
CA PRO A 160 42.65 11.48 -50.29
C PRO A 160 42.92 10.04 -50.74
#